data_AF-A0A1B6JG13-F1
#
_entry.id   AF-A0A1B6JG13-F1
#
_cell.length_a   1.000
_cell.length_b   1.000
_cell.length_c   1.000
_cell.angle_alpha   90.00
_cell.angle_beta   90.00
_cell.angle_gamma   90.00
#
_symmetry.space_group_name_H-M   'P 1'
#
loop_
_entity.id
_entity.type
_entity.pdbx_description
1 polymer ?
#
loop_
_entity_poly.entity_id
_entity_poly.type
_entity_poly.pdbx_seq_one_letter_code
_entity_poly.pdbx_strand_id
1 'polypeptide(L)'
;MSYTFPIVNLIFSFVLILVSCDLETNSGDSKTVLMTKDDNHCEELLESFALVSANYTFCAIRFARPIRLCQFCVEKYLSVESVHSDILTLEDEEGEQCKAKLLNLDRLQVVEAGFNYVTGLWQRASCNKCFETDSQGNPTKELNEKTKKIL
;
A
#
# COMPACT_ATOMS: atom_id res chain seq x y z
N MET A 1 -29.16 -19.54 -46.18
CA MET A 1 -28.46 -19.43 -44.87
C MET A 1 -27.28 -18.51 -45.06
N SER A 2 -27.30 -17.30 -44.50
CA SER A 2 -26.11 -16.54 -44.10
C SER A 2 -26.59 -15.29 -43.36
N TYR A 3 -26.04 -15.11 -42.18
CA TYR A 3 -26.55 -14.30 -41.09
C TYR A 3 -26.18 -12.83 -41.26
N THR A 4 -27.18 -11.95 -41.43
CA THR A 4 -26.99 -10.50 -41.22
C THR A 4 -27.12 -10.22 -39.73
N PHE A 5 -25.98 -10.26 -39.04
CA PHE A 5 -25.87 -9.95 -37.61
C PHE A 5 -26.21 -8.46 -37.36
N PRO A 6 -27.04 -8.13 -36.35
CA PRO A 6 -27.51 -6.77 -36.13
C PRO A 6 -26.43 -5.92 -35.45
N ILE A 7 -25.75 -5.07 -36.24
CA ILE A 7 -24.79 -4.07 -35.77
C ILE A 7 -25.41 -3.10 -34.74
N VAL A 8 -26.73 -2.95 -34.77
CA VAL A 8 -27.49 -2.05 -33.88
C VAL A 8 -27.46 -2.50 -32.40
N ASN A 9 -27.36 -3.81 -32.13
CA ASN A 9 -27.34 -4.32 -30.74
C ASN A 9 -25.98 -4.17 -30.04
N LEU A 10 -24.87 -4.13 -30.79
CA LEU A 10 -23.54 -3.91 -30.21
C LEU A 10 -23.34 -2.46 -29.75
N ILE A 11 -23.95 -1.51 -30.46
CA ILE A 11 -23.87 -0.07 -30.11
C ILE A 11 -24.71 0.21 -28.85
N PHE A 12 -25.90 -0.39 -28.73
CA PHE A 12 -26.76 -0.18 -27.56
C PHE A 12 -26.17 -0.80 -26.28
N SER A 13 -25.46 -1.93 -26.38
CA SER A 13 -24.68 -2.49 -25.25
C SER A 13 -23.44 -1.68 -24.90
N PHE A 14 -22.74 -1.09 -25.88
CA PHE A 14 -21.59 -0.21 -25.60
C PHE A 14 -22.01 1.11 -24.95
N VAL A 15 -23.17 1.66 -25.33
CA VAL A 15 -23.72 2.88 -24.72
C VAL A 15 -24.13 2.64 -23.26
N LEU A 16 -24.68 1.46 -22.93
CA LEU A 16 -25.00 1.11 -21.53
C LEU A 16 -23.74 0.89 -20.66
N ILE A 17 -22.62 0.44 -21.23
CA ILE A 17 -21.36 0.27 -20.49
C ILE A 17 -20.67 1.62 -20.24
N LEU A 18 -20.80 2.60 -21.16
CA LEU A 18 -20.21 3.93 -20.99
C LEU A 18 -20.97 4.81 -19.98
N VAL A 19 -22.29 4.66 -19.85
CA VAL A 19 -23.13 5.49 -18.95
C VAL A 19 -22.97 5.11 -17.45
N SER A 20 -22.28 4.02 -17.12
CA SER A 20 -21.96 3.66 -15.72
C SER A 20 -20.55 4.11 -15.28
N CYS A 21 -19.79 4.79 -16.14
CA CYS A 21 -18.51 5.39 -15.78
C CYS A 21 -18.43 6.86 -16.25
N ASP A 22 -19.46 7.65 -15.93
CA ASP A 22 -19.25 9.09 -15.85
C ASP A 22 -18.41 9.40 -14.60
N LEU A 23 -17.11 9.53 -14.84
CA LEU A 23 -16.18 10.25 -13.97
C LEU A 23 -16.46 11.75 -14.19
N GLU A 24 -17.17 12.37 -13.25
CA GLU A 24 -17.35 13.83 -13.24
C GLU A 24 -15.99 14.51 -13.14
N THR A 25 -15.53 15.05 -14.26
CA THR A 25 -14.38 15.96 -14.33
C THR A 25 -14.90 17.38 -14.28
N ASN A 26 -15.12 17.90 -13.07
CA ASN A 26 -15.33 19.33 -12.88
C ASN A 26 -14.00 19.98 -12.47
N SER A 27 -13.30 20.52 -13.47
CA SER A 27 -12.14 21.38 -13.28
C SER A 27 -12.64 22.80 -12.99
N GLY A 28 -12.56 23.22 -11.74
CA GLY A 28 -12.76 24.61 -11.36
C GLY A 28 -13.49 24.87 -10.04
N ASP A 29 -13.02 24.30 -8.93
CA ASP A 29 -13.06 25.04 -7.66
C ASP A 29 -11.88 24.67 -6.77
N SER A 30 -11.13 25.70 -6.41
CA SER A 30 -10.00 25.62 -5.48
C SER A 30 -10.59 25.77 -4.08
N LYS A 31 -10.38 24.75 -3.24
CA LYS A 31 -10.96 24.58 -1.88
C LYS A 31 -12.46 24.33 -1.87
N THR A 32 -12.86 23.07 -1.72
CA THR A 32 -13.67 22.60 -0.58
C THR A 32 -13.72 21.07 -0.66
N VAL A 33 -12.61 20.40 -0.30
CA VAL A 33 -12.79 19.12 0.39
C VAL A 33 -13.40 19.54 1.71
N LEU A 34 -14.64 19.14 1.97
CA LEU A 34 -15.20 19.18 3.30
C LEU A 34 -14.46 18.12 4.13
N MET A 35 -13.18 18.40 4.40
CA MET A 35 -12.52 17.86 5.57
C MET A 35 -13.24 18.52 6.71
N THR A 36 -14.19 17.78 7.28
CA THR A 36 -14.58 18.01 8.65
C THR A 36 -13.28 18.11 9.42
N LYS A 37 -13.07 19.30 9.98
CA LYS A 37 -12.02 19.63 10.92
C LYS A 37 -12.20 18.73 12.14
N ASP A 38 -11.71 17.52 12.01
CA ASP A 38 -11.44 16.59 13.07
C ASP A 38 -10.03 16.11 12.72
N ASP A 39 -9.03 16.68 13.40
CA ASP A 39 -7.63 16.27 13.26
C ASP A 39 -7.53 14.86 13.88
N ASN A 40 -8.03 13.88 13.14
CA ASN A 40 -8.02 12.49 13.54
C ASN A 40 -6.62 11.96 13.25
N HIS A 41 -5.78 11.92 14.28
CA HIS A 41 -4.44 11.30 14.25
C HIS A 41 -4.43 9.91 13.56
N CYS A 42 -5.49 9.11 13.69
CA CYS A 42 -5.58 7.82 13.01
C CYS A 42 -5.78 7.97 11.48
N GLU A 43 -6.48 9.00 11.01
CA GLU A 43 -6.58 9.28 9.57
C GLU A 43 -5.21 9.64 8.99
N GLU A 44 -4.41 10.43 9.72
CA GLU A 44 -3.03 10.73 9.31
C GLU A 44 -2.17 9.46 9.22
N LEU A 45 -2.34 8.53 10.17
CA LEU A 45 -1.67 7.23 10.13
C LEU A 45 -2.15 6.37 8.95
N LEU A 46 -3.44 6.43 8.61
CA LEU A 46 -4.00 5.74 7.44
C LEU A 46 -3.42 6.28 6.13
N GLU A 47 -3.39 7.60 5.95
CA GLU A 47 -2.76 8.26 4.80
C GLU A 47 -1.27 7.94 4.72
N SER A 48 -0.59 7.99 5.86
CA SER A 48 0.83 7.62 5.98
C SER A 48 1.05 6.18 5.53
N PHE A 49 0.20 5.23 5.98
CA PHE A 49 0.28 3.83 5.61
C PHE A 49 0.09 3.64 4.09
N ALA A 50 -0.89 4.33 3.50
CA ALA A 50 -1.11 4.32 2.05
C ALA A 50 0.13 4.80 1.29
N LEU A 51 0.75 5.90 1.73
CA LEU A 51 1.95 6.44 1.10
C LEU A 51 3.17 5.52 1.23
N VAL A 52 3.48 5.03 2.44
CA VAL A 52 4.67 4.19 2.65
C VAL A 52 4.54 2.83 1.98
N SER A 53 3.33 2.24 1.94
CA SER A 53 3.07 0.97 1.26
C SER A 53 3.14 1.10 -0.26
N ALA A 54 2.64 2.21 -0.83
CA ALA A 54 2.80 2.52 -2.24
C ALA A 54 4.28 2.70 -2.62
N ASN A 55 5.04 3.43 -1.80
CA ASN A 55 6.47 3.64 -2.01
C ASN A 55 7.27 2.33 -1.94
N TYR A 56 6.97 1.45 -0.98
CA TYR A 56 7.58 0.12 -0.95
C TYR A 56 7.23 -0.68 -2.20
N THR A 57 5.96 -0.69 -2.61
CA THR A 57 5.49 -1.45 -3.78
C THR A 57 6.18 -0.96 -5.06
N PHE A 58 6.28 0.35 -5.24
CA PHE A 58 7.04 0.95 -6.33
C PHE A 58 8.51 0.51 -6.31
N CYS A 59 9.17 0.59 -5.16
CA CYS A 59 10.56 0.17 -5.00
C CYS A 59 10.75 -1.32 -5.35
N ALA A 60 9.90 -2.19 -4.80
CA ALA A 60 9.94 -3.63 -5.03
C ALA A 60 9.83 -3.99 -6.51
N ILE A 61 8.88 -3.36 -7.22
CA ILE A 61 8.69 -3.55 -8.66
C ILE A 61 9.89 -3.00 -9.45
N ARG A 62 10.35 -1.79 -9.11
CA ARG A 62 11.48 -1.13 -9.79
C ARG A 62 12.77 -1.94 -9.73
N PHE A 63 12.98 -2.70 -8.64
CA PHE A 63 14.14 -3.55 -8.40
C PHE A 63 13.82 -5.05 -8.51
N ALA A 64 12.78 -5.43 -9.26
CA ALA A 64 12.43 -6.83 -9.48
C ALA A 64 13.40 -7.54 -10.46
N ARG A 65 14.02 -6.81 -11.41
CA ARG A 65 14.90 -7.37 -12.45
C ARG A 65 16.10 -6.46 -12.76
N PRO A 66 17.35 -6.93 -12.52
CA PRO A 66 17.70 -8.06 -11.66
C PRO A 66 17.18 -7.84 -10.23
N ILE A 67 16.97 -8.91 -9.46
CA ILE A 67 16.39 -8.80 -8.12
C ILE A 67 17.34 -8.05 -7.17
N ARG A 68 16.94 -6.85 -6.72
CA ARG A 68 17.69 -6.02 -5.76
C ARG A 68 16.80 -5.41 -4.67
N LEU A 69 15.61 -5.99 -4.48
CA LEU A 69 14.59 -5.52 -3.53
C LEU A 69 15.15 -5.28 -2.13
N CYS A 70 15.83 -6.26 -1.54
CA CYS A 70 16.30 -6.15 -0.15
C CYS A 70 17.24 -4.95 0.02
N GLN A 71 18.25 -4.84 -0.85
CA GLN A 71 19.25 -3.76 -0.77
C GLN A 71 18.66 -2.36 -0.90
N PHE A 72 17.73 -2.13 -1.84
CA PHE A 72 17.26 -0.78 -2.16
C PHE A 72 15.96 -0.39 -1.45
N CYS A 73 15.21 -1.35 -0.95
CA CYS A 73 13.87 -1.11 -0.38
C CYS A 73 13.79 -1.26 1.14
N VAL A 74 14.91 -1.55 1.83
CA VAL A 74 14.93 -1.75 3.30
C VAL A 74 14.33 -0.59 4.09
N GLU A 75 14.66 0.66 3.75
CA GLU A 75 14.09 1.81 4.46
C GLU A 75 12.58 1.89 4.28
N LYS A 76 12.09 1.61 3.07
CA LYS A 76 10.68 1.71 2.71
C LYS A 76 9.89 0.59 3.39
N TYR A 77 10.49 -0.60 3.49
CA TYR A 77 9.96 -1.71 4.27
C TYR A 77 9.82 -1.34 5.75
N LEU A 78 10.87 -0.78 6.36
CA LEU A 78 10.85 -0.39 7.76
C LEU A 78 9.86 0.75 8.06
N SER A 79 9.65 1.67 7.10
CA SER A 79 8.60 2.68 7.22
C SER A 79 7.20 2.06 7.24
N VAL A 80 6.95 1.02 6.43
CA VAL A 80 5.66 0.28 6.47
C VAL A 80 5.48 -0.41 7.83
N GLU A 81 6.51 -1.07 8.35
CA GLU A 81 6.45 -1.71 9.68
C GLU A 81 6.20 -0.70 10.80
N SER A 82 6.88 0.45 10.75
CA SER A 82 6.73 1.51 11.75
C SER A 82 5.30 2.05 11.76
N VAL A 83 4.78 2.48 10.61
CA VAL A 83 3.44 3.09 10.55
C VAL A 83 2.35 2.07 10.88
N HIS A 84 2.49 0.81 10.46
CA HIS A 84 1.54 -0.24 10.87
C HIS A 84 1.60 -0.49 12.37
N SER A 85 2.80 -0.51 12.97
CA SER A 85 2.95 -0.60 14.42
C SER A 85 2.25 0.57 15.13
N ASP A 86 2.41 1.79 14.62
CA ASP A 86 1.77 2.98 15.18
C ASP A 86 0.24 2.89 15.08
N ILE A 87 -0.32 2.39 13.98
CA ILE A 87 -1.77 2.09 13.86
C ILE A 87 -2.23 1.11 14.94
N LEU A 88 -1.39 0.12 15.29
CA LEU A 88 -1.74 -0.90 16.27
C LEU A 88 -1.64 -0.41 17.73
N THR A 89 -0.84 0.62 18.00
CA THR A 89 -0.48 1.03 19.38
C THR A 89 -0.93 2.42 19.77
N LEU A 90 -1.12 3.34 18.82
CA LEU A 90 -1.49 4.72 19.12
C LEU A 90 -3.00 4.90 19.25
N GLU A 91 -3.36 5.94 20.00
CA GLU A 91 -4.71 6.40 20.26
C GLU A 91 -4.91 7.76 19.60
N ASP A 92 -6.14 8.10 19.25
CA ASP A 92 -6.48 9.44 18.79
C ASP A 92 -6.65 10.44 19.95
N GLU A 93 -7.07 11.66 19.61
CA GLU A 93 -7.31 12.73 20.58
C GLU A 93 -8.43 12.41 21.59
N GLU A 94 -9.29 11.44 21.29
CA GLU A 94 -10.40 10.99 22.13
C GLU A 94 -10.00 9.80 23.04
N GLY A 95 -8.78 9.28 22.89
CA GLY A 95 -8.28 8.11 23.61
C GLY A 95 -8.76 6.77 23.03
N GLU A 96 -9.33 6.77 21.83
CA GLU A 96 -9.73 5.56 21.12
C GLU A 96 -8.54 4.99 20.34
N GLN A 97 -8.33 3.67 20.40
CA GLN A 97 -7.22 3.03 19.67
C GLN A 97 -7.44 3.11 18.17
N CYS A 98 -6.44 3.58 17.42
CA CYS A 98 -6.49 3.63 15.96
C CYS A 98 -6.73 2.26 15.35
N LYS A 99 -6.23 1.19 15.99
CA LYS A 99 -6.52 -0.20 15.63
C LYS A 99 -8.02 -0.49 15.52
N ALA A 100 -8.82 -0.01 16.49
CA ALA A 100 -10.26 -0.26 16.51
C ALA A 100 -11.00 0.58 15.46
N LYS A 101 -10.52 1.79 15.18
CA LYS A 101 -11.07 2.69 14.16
C LYS A 101 -10.66 2.34 12.72
N LEU A 102 -9.50 1.71 12.52
CA LEU A 102 -8.96 1.46 11.17
C LEU A 102 -8.94 -0.02 10.76
N LEU A 103 -8.86 -0.94 11.72
CA LEU A 103 -8.77 -2.37 11.45
C LEU A 103 -10.07 -3.07 11.87
N ASN A 104 -10.45 -4.10 11.11
CA ASN A 104 -11.59 -4.99 11.41
C ASN A 104 -12.99 -4.35 11.34
N LEU A 105 -13.12 -3.17 10.76
CA LEU A 105 -14.44 -2.56 10.49
C LEU A 105 -15.11 -3.12 9.23
N ASP A 106 -14.31 -3.60 8.28
CA ASP A 106 -14.78 -4.14 7.02
C ASP A 106 -14.27 -5.57 6.75
N ARG A 107 -14.97 -6.31 5.88
CA ARG A 107 -14.64 -7.70 5.53
C ARG A 107 -13.37 -7.83 4.68
N LEU A 108 -12.93 -6.75 4.04
CA LEU A 108 -11.80 -6.76 3.12
C LEU A 108 -10.48 -6.55 3.87
N GLN A 109 -10.49 -5.83 4.99
CA GLN A 109 -9.35 -5.52 5.86
C GLN A 109 -8.17 -4.98 5.04
N VAL A 110 -8.40 -3.93 4.25
CA VAL A 110 -7.44 -3.44 3.24
C VAL A 110 -6.06 -3.12 3.83
N VAL A 111 -6.02 -2.46 4.99
CA VAL A 111 -4.76 -2.12 5.67
C VAL A 111 -3.98 -3.39 6.01
N GLU A 112 -4.64 -4.39 6.57
CA GLU A 112 -4.01 -5.65 6.94
C GLU A 112 -3.59 -6.48 5.71
N ALA A 113 -4.41 -6.50 4.67
CA ALA A 113 -4.07 -7.14 3.40
C ALA A 113 -2.85 -6.49 2.73
N GLY A 114 -2.78 -5.15 2.76
CA GLY A 114 -1.64 -4.37 2.27
C GLY A 114 -0.36 -4.66 3.06
N PHE A 115 -0.46 -4.69 4.39
CA PHE A 115 0.67 -5.02 5.27
C PHE A 115 1.19 -6.45 5.00
N ASN A 116 0.28 -7.42 4.89
CA ASN A 116 0.60 -8.81 4.59
C ASN A 116 1.25 -8.99 3.20
N TYR A 117 0.87 -8.18 2.22
CA TYR A 117 1.54 -8.17 0.91
C TYR A 117 3.00 -7.73 1.04
N VAL A 118 3.25 -6.61 1.74
CA VAL A 118 4.59 -6.05 1.95
C VAL A 118 5.49 -7.03 2.72
N THR A 119 5.04 -7.48 3.89
CA THR A 119 5.80 -8.41 4.74
C THR A 119 5.97 -9.78 4.08
N GLY A 120 4.95 -10.27 3.39
CA GLY A 120 5.01 -11.52 2.65
C GLY A 120 6.06 -11.50 1.53
N LEU A 121 6.19 -10.40 0.78
CA LEU A 121 7.24 -10.26 -0.23
C LEU A 121 8.64 -10.26 0.41
N TRP A 122 8.82 -9.47 1.47
CA TRP A 122 10.08 -9.37 2.20
C TRP A 122 10.55 -10.72 2.75
N GLN A 123 9.63 -11.48 3.37
CA GLN A 123 9.90 -12.80 3.93
C GLN A 123 10.21 -13.84 2.85
N ARG A 124 9.45 -13.89 1.75
CA ARG A 124 9.71 -14.82 0.64
C ARG A 124 11.07 -14.59 -0.01
N ALA A 125 11.53 -13.33 -0.07
CA ALA A 125 12.87 -12.97 -0.52
C ALA A 125 13.96 -13.28 0.51
N SER A 126 13.61 -13.70 1.73
CA SER A 126 14.54 -13.90 2.85
C SER A 126 15.41 -12.68 3.14
N CYS A 127 14.86 -11.46 2.98
CA CYS A 127 15.65 -10.23 3.05
C CYS A 127 16.36 -10.02 4.39
N ASN A 128 15.80 -10.51 5.50
CA ASN A 128 16.45 -10.48 6.82
C ASN A 128 17.86 -11.10 6.82
N LYS A 129 18.13 -12.07 5.95
CA LYS A 129 19.44 -12.72 5.83
C LYS A 129 20.49 -11.88 5.09
N CYS A 130 20.08 -10.77 4.47
CA CYS A 130 20.97 -9.87 3.75
C CYS A 130 21.67 -8.85 4.66
N PHE A 131 21.15 -8.64 5.86
CA PHE A 131 21.61 -7.59 6.77
C PHE A 131 22.39 -8.17 7.95
N GLU A 132 23.16 -7.31 8.61
CA GLU A 132 23.76 -7.59 9.92
C GLU A 132 22.66 -7.68 10.98
N THR A 133 22.88 -8.42 12.06
CA THR A 133 21.95 -8.51 13.19
C THR A 133 22.43 -7.67 14.37
N ASP A 134 21.51 -7.01 15.07
CA ASP A 134 21.79 -6.34 16.34
C ASP A 134 22.02 -7.35 17.48
N SER A 135 22.27 -6.84 18.70
CA SER A 135 22.53 -7.68 19.88
C SER A 135 21.32 -8.48 20.34
N GLN A 136 20.12 -8.15 19.87
CA GLN A 136 18.87 -8.85 20.12
C GLN A 136 18.54 -9.86 19.00
N GLY A 137 19.37 -9.93 17.95
CA GLY A 137 19.18 -10.83 16.82
C GLY A 137 18.27 -10.29 15.72
N ASN A 138 17.89 -9.00 15.76
CA ASN A 138 17.06 -8.39 14.73
C ASN A 138 17.91 -7.86 13.58
N PRO A 139 17.46 -7.98 12.32
CA PRO A 139 18.16 -7.41 11.17
C PRO A 139 18.26 -5.88 11.25
N THR A 140 19.46 -5.37 11.00
CA THR A 140 19.74 -3.94 10.83
C THR A 140 19.46 -3.48 9.40
N LYS A 141 19.78 -2.22 9.08
CA LYS A 141 19.75 -1.68 7.70
C LYS A 141 21.05 -1.94 6.94
N GLU A 142 22.11 -2.35 7.63
CA GLU A 142 23.44 -2.53 7.06
C GLU A 142 23.58 -3.92 6.45
N LEU A 143 24.01 -3.98 5.18
CA LEU A 143 24.26 -5.26 4.51
C LEU A 143 25.40 -6.01 5.20
N ASN A 144 25.24 -7.32 5.32
CA ASN A 144 26.31 -8.15 5.85
C ASN A 144 27.42 -8.42 4.83
N GLU A 145 28.60 -8.76 5.33
CA GLU A 145 29.79 -8.98 4.50
C GLU A 145 29.61 -10.09 3.46
N LYS A 146 28.80 -11.10 3.76
CA LYS A 146 28.48 -12.16 2.79
C LYS A 146 27.68 -11.62 1.61
N THR A 147 26.71 -10.77 1.88
CA THR A 147 25.85 -10.15 0.86
C THR A 147 26.64 -9.16 0.01
N LYS A 148 27.48 -8.32 0.63
CA LYS A 148 28.35 -7.38 -0.08
C LYS A 148 29.30 -8.06 -1.08
N LYS A 149 29.74 -9.28 -0.81
CA LYS A 149 30.66 -10.05 -1.69
C LYS A 149 30.00 -10.63 -2.94
N ILE A 150 28.67 -10.71 -2.98
CA ILE A 150 27.91 -11.37 -4.06
C ILE A 150 27.19 -10.34 -4.95
N LEU A 151 27.09 -9.08 -4.49
CA LEU A 151 26.58 -7.94 -5.24
C LEU A 151 27.66 -7.34 -6.16
#